data_AF-A0A965ZGL2-F1
#
_entry.id   AF-A0A965ZGL2-F1
#
_cell.length_a   1.000
_cell.length_b   1.000
_cell.length_c   1.000
_cell.angle_alpha   90.00
_cell.angle_beta   90.00
_cell.angle_gamma   90.00
#
_symmetry.space_group_name_H-M   'P 1'
#
loop_
_entity.id
_entity.type
_entity.pdbx_description
1 polymer ?
#
loop_
_entity_poly.entity_id
_entity_poly.type
_entity_poly.pdbx_seq_one_letter_code
_entity_poly.pdbx_strand_id
1 'polypeptide(L)'
;MRNLTYLLILVLFLAACRKGDVKPLAVACADTLQHDIVSVSGPTKTTVNKETTFDISWKAINGCDQFVNLTQDSAENLIYIKAFASHDSCSVCETPASTYKTASYKFKATKAGTYYLKFYKSGSDSLTIITDTLLVE
;
A
#
# COMPACT_ATOMS: atom_id res chain seq x y z
N MET A 1 -60.72 6.68 -43.54
CA MET A 1 -60.33 6.55 -42.11
C MET A 1 -58.88 6.05 -41.98
N ARG A 2 -57.91 6.75 -42.60
CA ARG A 2 -56.48 6.34 -42.64
C ARG A 2 -55.56 7.42 -42.05
N ASN A 3 -56.14 8.34 -41.27
CA ASN A 3 -55.46 9.51 -40.71
C ASN A 3 -55.60 9.58 -39.18
N LEU A 4 -56.28 8.59 -38.56
CA LEU A 4 -56.54 8.56 -37.11
C LEU A 4 -55.51 7.71 -36.34
N THR A 5 -54.79 6.83 -37.04
CA THR A 5 -53.75 5.96 -36.45
C THR A 5 -52.41 6.65 -36.22
N TYR A 6 -52.13 7.77 -36.91
CA TYR A 6 -50.89 8.53 -36.73
C TYR A 6 -50.91 9.46 -35.51
N LEU A 7 -52.10 9.82 -35.02
CA LEU A 7 -52.25 10.71 -33.87
C LEU A 7 -51.96 10.02 -32.52
N LEU A 8 -52.07 8.68 -32.46
CA LEU A 8 -51.86 7.92 -31.22
C LEU A 8 -50.37 7.61 -30.95
N ILE A 9 -49.50 7.67 -31.96
CA ILE A 9 -48.09 7.26 -31.84
C ILE A 9 -47.19 8.46 -31.45
N LEU A 10 -47.68 9.69 -31.59
CA LEU A 10 -46.91 10.91 -31.27
C LEU A 10 -46.88 11.24 -29.77
N VAL A 11 -47.78 10.68 -28.95
CA VAL A 11 -47.93 11.06 -27.52
C VAL A 11 -47.02 10.26 -26.58
N LEU A 12 -46.37 9.19 -27.06
CA LEU A 12 -45.58 8.28 -26.22
C LEU A 12 -44.11 8.66 -26.00
N PHE A 13 -43.63 9.78 -26.57
CA PHE A 13 -42.21 10.18 -26.50
C PHE A 13 -41.86 11.25 -25.45
N LEU A 14 -42.81 11.72 -24.62
CA LEU A 14 -42.57 12.81 -23.66
C LEU A 14 -42.24 12.36 -22.22
N ALA A 15 -41.97 11.08 -21.97
CA ALA A 15 -41.44 10.62 -20.68
C ALA A 15 -39.91 10.73 -20.62
N ALA A 16 -39.37 11.94 -20.87
CA ALA A 16 -37.94 12.21 -20.74
C ALA A 16 -37.58 12.61 -19.29
N CYS A 17 -36.61 11.89 -18.75
CA CYS A 17 -35.73 12.25 -17.63
C CYS A 17 -36.40 12.61 -16.30
N ARG A 18 -36.64 11.59 -15.46
CA ARG A 18 -36.51 11.80 -14.01
C ARG A 18 -35.09 12.27 -13.75
N LYS A 19 -34.96 13.42 -13.09
CA LYS A 19 -33.71 13.91 -12.50
C LYS A 19 -33.26 12.85 -11.49
N GLY A 20 -32.47 11.89 -11.95
CA GLY A 20 -31.74 11.01 -11.05
C GLY A 20 -30.76 11.89 -10.30
N ASP A 21 -30.82 11.88 -8.97
CA ASP A 21 -29.84 12.56 -8.15
C ASP A 21 -28.46 12.08 -8.57
N VAL A 22 -27.70 12.96 -9.21
CA VAL A 22 -26.30 12.70 -9.56
C VAL A 22 -25.60 12.67 -8.22
N LYS A 23 -25.45 11.48 -7.62
CA LYS A 23 -24.59 11.32 -6.45
C LYS A 23 -23.23 11.86 -6.87
N PRO A 24 -22.67 12.86 -6.15
CA PRO A 24 -21.31 13.28 -6.42
C PRO A 24 -20.45 12.03 -6.36
N LEU A 25 -19.61 11.82 -7.36
CA LEU A 25 -18.56 10.82 -7.31
C LEU A 25 -17.79 11.08 -6.01
N ALA A 26 -17.93 10.19 -5.03
CA ALA A 26 -17.13 10.26 -3.82
C ALA A 26 -15.68 10.08 -4.27
N VAL A 27 -14.93 11.18 -4.32
CA VAL A 27 -13.51 11.15 -4.62
C VAL A 27 -12.85 10.40 -3.47
N ALA A 28 -12.28 9.23 -3.76
CA ALA A 28 -11.46 8.53 -2.81
C ALA A 28 -10.20 9.37 -2.59
N CYS A 29 -10.04 9.89 -1.37
CA CYS A 29 -8.93 10.78 -1.03
C CYS A 29 -7.70 10.01 -0.52
N ALA A 30 -7.89 8.78 -0.07
CA ALA A 30 -6.85 7.97 0.56
C ALA A 30 -6.49 6.77 -0.31
N ASP A 31 -5.24 6.73 -0.77
CA ASP A 31 -4.67 5.61 -1.51
C ASP A 31 -3.57 4.94 -0.68
N THR A 32 -3.60 3.62 -0.63
CA THR A 32 -2.55 2.81 0.01
C THR A 32 -1.60 2.29 -1.05
N LEU A 33 -0.33 2.68 -0.95
CA LEU A 33 0.70 2.32 -1.90
C LEU A 33 1.88 1.67 -1.19
N GLN A 34 2.65 0.88 -1.93
CA GLN A 34 3.93 0.35 -1.45
C GLN A 34 4.95 1.48 -1.49
N HIS A 35 5.72 1.64 -0.41
CA HIS A 35 6.83 2.60 -0.34
C HIS A 35 8.19 1.92 -0.45
N ASP A 36 9.17 2.73 -0.85
CA ASP A 36 10.56 2.35 -0.89
C ASP A 36 11.15 2.28 0.52
N ILE A 37 11.55 1.10 0.97
CA ILE A 37 12.38 1.00 2.18
C ILE A 37 13.78 1.51 1.83
N VAL A 38 14.23 2.54 2.54
CA VAL A 38 15.48 3.28 2.26
C VAL A 38 16.56 3.08 3.31
N SER A 39 16.18 2.67 4.52
CA SER A 39 17.13 2.22 5.54
C SER A 39 16.54 1.09 6.38
N VAL A 40 17.45 0.25 6.89
CA VAL A 40 17.15 -0.83 7.81
C VAL A 40 18.26 -0.86 8.86
N SER A 41 17.89 -1.02 10.13
CA SER A 41 18.81 -1.26 11.23
C SER A 41 18.28 -2.37 12.11
N GLY A 42 19.11 -3.34 12.44
CA GLY A 42 18.73 -4.45 13.29
C GLY A 42 19.94 -5.30 13.67
N PRO A 43 19.72 -6.34 14.49
CA PRO A 43 20.78 -7.25 14.88
C PRO A 43 21.14 -8.21 13.74
N THR A 44 22.39 -8.66 13.73
CA THR A 44 22.90 -9.66 12.77
C THR A 44 22.85 -11.10 13.31
N LYS A 45 22.46 -11.27 14.58
CA LYS A 45 22.32 -12.56 15.25
C LYS A 45 21.11 -12.60 16.17
N THR A 46 20.47 -13.76 16.26
CA THR A 46 19.41 -14.05 17.25
C THR A 46 19.35 -15.53 17.58
N THR A 47 18.50 -15.90 18.54
CA THR A 47 18.29 -17.30 18.91
C THR A 47 17.00 -17.85 18.30
N VAL A 48 16.94 -19.17 18.09
CA VAL A 48 15.70 -19.84 17.66
C VAL A 48 14.51 -19.46 18.57
N ASN A 49 13.35 -19.21 17.96
CA ASN A 49 12.10 -18.78 18.61
C ASN A 49 12.15 -17.43 19.33
N LYS A 50 13.21 -16.63 19.17
CA LYS A 50 13.27 -15.27 19.71
C LYS A 50 12.77 -14.24 18.70
N GLU A 51 11.82 -13.41 19.12
CA GLU A 51 11.41 -12.25 18.34
C GLU A 51 12.56 -11.25 18.25
N THR A 52 12.81 -10.79 17.03
CA THR A 52 13.93 -9.93 16.66
C THR A 52 13.37 -8.74 15.89
N THR A 53 13.72 -7.52 16.31
CA THR A 53 13.16 -6.29 15.74
C THR A 53 14.16 -5.61 14.82
N PHE A 54 13.67 -5.13 13.68
CA PHE A 54 14.39 -4.31 12.71
C PHE A 54 13.65 -2.98 12.57
N ASP A 55 14.37 -1.89 12.73
CA ASP A 55 13.87 -0.55 12.46
C ASP A 55 14.07 -0.24 10.98
N ILE A 56 12.97 0.06 10.30
CA ILE A 56 12.97 0.43 8.89
C ILE A 56 12.58 1.88 8.73
N SER A 57 13.02 2.50 7.65
CA SER A 57 12.50 3.80 7.22
C SER A 57 12.12 3.81 5.74
N TRP A 58 11.19 4.69 5.41
CA TRP A 58 10.83 5.04 4.04
C TRP A 58 10.69 6.55 3.90
N LYS A 59 10.81 7.04 2.67
CA LYS A 59 10.52 8.43 2.34
C LYS A 59 9.02 8.59 2.18
N ALA A 60 8.43 9.51 2.93
CA ALA A 60 7.03 9.87 2.78
C ALA A 60 6.80 10.64 1.46
N ILE A 61 5.68 10.38 0.78
CA ILE A 61 5.22 11.15 -0.38
C ILE A 61 4.83 12.56 0.08
N ASN A 62 4.12 12.68 1.20
CA ASN A 62 3.81 13.96 1.82
C ASN A 62 3.71 13.84 3.35
N GLY A 63 3.46 14.97 4.02
CA GLY A 63 3.32 15.02 5.47
C GLY A 63 2.24 14.12 6.08
N CYS A 64 1.18 13.85 5.31
CA CYS A 64 0.03 13.05 5.74
C CYS A 64 0.24 11.55 5.60
N ASP A 65 1.35 11.09 5.03
CA ASP A 65 1.64 9.65 4.93
C ASP A 65 1.53 8.98 6.32
N GLN A 66 0.63 8.00 6.39
CA GLN A 66 0.44 7.15 7.56
C GLN A 66 0.87 5.73 7.24
N PHE A 67 1.65 5.15 8.13
CA PHE A 67 1.99 3.74 8.05
C PHE A 67 0.72 2.88 8.15
N VAL A 68 0.56 1.92 7.24
CA VAL A 68 -0.56 0.99 7.24
C VAL A 68 -0.10 -0.35 7.78
N ASN A 69 0.83 -1.01 7.08
CA ASN A 69 1.32 -2.32 7.47
C ASN A 69 2.65 -2.69 6.79
N LEU A 70 3.23 -3.78 7.31
CA LEU A 70 4.28 -4.55 6.65
C LEU A 70 3.69 -5.88 6.23
N THR A 71 3.97 -6.30 5.00
CA THR A 71 3.67 -7.65 4.53
C THR A 71 4.95 -8.43 4.34
N GLN A 72 4.90 -9.72 4.63
CA GLN A 72 6.01 -10.64 4.36
C GLN A 72 5.58 -11.80 3.47
N ASP A 73 6.52 -12.27 2.65
CA ASP A 73 6.48 -13.56 1.97
C ASP A 73 7.80 -14.30 2.26
N SER A 74 7.82 -15.62 2.13
CA SER A 74 9.00 -16.43 2.45
C SER A 74 9.21 -17.58 1.48
N ALA A 75 10.45 -17.74 1.03
CA ALA A 75 10.92 -18.91 0.32
C ALA A 75 12.15 -19.47 1.06
N GLU A 76 11.94 -20.54 1.83
CA GLU A 76 12.96 -21.09 2.75
C GLU A 76 13.47 -20.03 3.74
N ASN A 77 14.75 -19.68 3.66
CA ASN A 77 15.39 -18.68 4.51
C ASN A 77 15.44 -17.28 3.84
N LEU A 78 14.84 -17.12 2.66
CA LEU A 78 14.63 -15.83 2.01
C LEU A 78 13.32 -15.24 2.50
N ILE A 79 13.37 -14.09 3.18
CA ILE A 79 12.18 -13.40 3.69
C ILE A 79 12.04 -12.08 2.95
N TYR A 80 10.88 -11.83 2.38
CA TYR A 80 10.59 -10.71 1.49
C TYR A 80 9.65 -9.75 2.22
N ILE A 81 10.10 -8.52 2.51
CA ILE A 81 9.38 -7.54 3.32
C ILE A 81 9.01 -6.33 2.47
N LYS A 82 7.73 -5.92 2.52
CA LYS A 82 7.20 -4.73 1.84
C LYS A 82 6.49 -3.83 2.83
N ALA A 83 6.71 -2.51 2.72
CA ALA A 83 6.05 -1.49 3.53
C ALA A 83 4.94 -0.79 2.74
N PHE A 84 3.78 -0.62 3.37
CA PHE A 84 2.65 0.11 2.81
C PHE A 84 2.27 1.28 3.70
N ALA A 85 1.99 2.41 3.08
CA ALA A 85 1.48 3.60 3.73
C ALA A 85 0.30 4.16 2.92
N SER A 86 -0.61 4.82 3.63
CA SER A 86 -1.71 5.55 3.02
C SER A 86 -1.33 7.02 2.92
N HIS A 87 -1.56 7.64 1.77
CA HIS A 87 -1.49 9.09 1.64
C HIS A 87 -2.88 9.66 1.44
N ASP A 88 -3.16 10.79 2.08
CA ASP A 88 -4.34 11.60 1.79
C ASP A 88 -3.96 12.64 0.72
N SER A 89 -4.69 12.64 -0.38
CA SER A 89 -4.53 13.57 -1.51
C SER A 89 -5.43 14.80 -1.43
N CYS A 90 -6.45 14.76 -0.57
CA CYS A 90 -7.42 15.84 -0.42
C CYS A 90 -7.06 16.80 0.72
N SER A 91 -6.26 16.34 1.69
CA SER A 91 -5.80 17.17 2.80
C SER A 91 -4.54 17.97 2.46
N VAL A 92 -4.48 19.22 2.92
CA VAL A 92 -3.25 20.01 2.90
C VAL A 92 -2.34 19.52 4.01
N CYS A 93 -1.23 18.88 3.64
CA CYS A 93 -0.23 18.40 4.59
C CYS A 93 0.81 19.48 4.83
N GLU A 94 0.82 20.09 6.03
CA GLU A 94 1.70 21.22 6.37
C GLU A 94 3.19 20.85 6.46
N THR A 95 3.53 19.56 6.47
CA THR A 95 4.92 19.08 6.55
C THR A 95 5.53 18.80 5.18
N PRO A 96 6.80 19.19 4.94
CA PRO A 96 7.43 19.00 3.65
C PRO A 96 7.54 17.51 3.28
N ALA A 97 7.35 17.23 1.98
CA ALA A 97 7.38 15.93 1.29
C ALA A 97 8.76 15.20 1.30
N SER A 98 9.50 15.33 2.40
CA SER A 98 10.88 14.87 2.54
C SER A 98 11.19 14.29 3.92
N THR A 99 10.17 14.09 4.76
CA THR A 99 10.36 13.41 6.04
C THR A 99 10.50 11.91 5.84
N TYR A 100 11.47 11.32 6.55
CA TYR A 100 11.53 9.87 6.69
C TYR A 100 10.57 9.46 7.80
N LYS A 101 9.76 8.45 7.51
CA LYS A 101 8.90 7.79 8.51
C LYS A 101 9.53 6.46 8.86
N THR A 102 9.23 5.95 10.05
CA THR A 102 9.81 4.71 10.57
C THR A 102 8.73 3.73 11.01
N ALA A 103 9.07 2.45 10.96
CA ALA A 103 8.27 1.35 11.50
C ALA A 103 9.20 0.24 12.00
N SER A 104 8.67 -0.63 12.84
CA SER A 104 9.43 -1.78 13.36
C SER A 104 8.91 -3.08 12.72
N TYR A 105 9.80 -3.80 12.06
CA TYR A 105 9.56 -5.14 11.54
C TYR A 105 9.99 -6.19 12.58
N LYS A 106 9.10 -7.13 12.88
CA LYS A 106 9.36 -8.19 13.86
C LYS A 106 9.51 -9.52 13.14
N PHE A 107 10.65 -10.17 13.33
CA PHE A 107 10.97 -11.47 12.76
C PHE A 107 11.16 -12.54 13.84
N LYS A 108 10.68 -13.76 13.59
CA LYS A 108 10.89 -14.91 14.46
C LYS A 108 11.08 -16.17 13.62
N ALA A 109 12.28 -16.74 13.67
CA ALA A 109 12.59 -18.02 13.05
C ALA A 109 12.35 -19.18 14.04
N THR A 110 11.81 -20.29 13.53
CA THR A 110 11.60 -21.52 14.31
C THR A 110 12.70 -22.57 14.09
N LYS A 111 13.63 -22.29 13.17
CA LYS A 111 14.76 -23.16 12.83
C LYS A 111 16.05 -22.34 12.84
N ALA A 112 17.14 -22.98 13.22
CA ALA A 112 18.46 -22.40 13.09
C ALA A 112 18.85 -22.29 11.60
N GLY A 113 19.68 -21.31 11.27
CA GLY A 113 20.16 -21.08 9.92
C GLY A 113 20.43 -19.60 9.63
N THR A 114 20.98 -19.35 8.45
CA THR A 114 21.18 -17.98 7.94
C THR A 114 19.95 -17.56 7.16
N TYR A 115 19.31 -16.48 7.62
CA TYR A 115 18.17 -15.85 6.97
C TYR A 115 18.60 -14.58 6.23
N TYR A 116 18.03 -14.38 5.04
CA TYR A 116 18.25 -13.20 4.21
C TYR A 116 16.96 -12.39 4.16
N LEU A 117 16.93 -11.29 4.90
CA LEU A 117 15.79 -10.39 4.98
C LEU A 117 15.89 -9.36 3.86
N LYS A 118 14.98 -9.44 2.90
CA LYS A 118 14.93 -8.64 1.67
C LYS A 118 13.86 -7.57 1.79
N PHE A 119 14.27 -6.34 2.05
CA PHE A 119 13.40 -5.18 2.20
C PHE A 119 13.24 -4.47 0.85
N TYR A 120 12.00 -4.48 0.33
CA TYR A 120 11.70 -4.06 -1.05
C TYR A 120 11.60 -2.55 -1.22
N LYS A 121 11.92 -2.12 -2.43
CA LYS A 121 11.51 -0.83 -2.98
C LYS A 121 10.33 -1.01 -3.94
N SER A 122 9.48 0.01 -4.07
CA SER A 122 8.34 0.02 -5.01
C SER A 122 8.86 -0.17 -6.45
N GLY A 123 8.04 -0.80 -7.30
CA GLY A 123 8.34 -1.01 -8.72
C GLY A 123 9.51 -1.95 -9.05
N SER A 124 10.06 -2.72 -8.10
CA SER A 124 11.37 -3.35 -8.30
C SER A 124 11.34 -4.83 -8.68
N ASP A 125 11.92 -5.13 -9.85
CA ASP A 125 12.76 -6.30 -10.09
C ASP A 125 13.98 -6.27 -9.15
N SER A 126 14.54 -7.43 -8.80
CA SER A 126 15.46 -7.74 -7.69
C SER A 126 16.73 -6.87 -7.43
N LEU A 127 16.97 -5.77 -8.15
CA LEU A 127 18.26 -5.03 -8.18
C LEU A 127 18.37 -3.84 -7.20
N THR A 128 17.33 -3.48 -6.46
CA THR A 128 17.33 -2.30 -5.56
C THR A 128 16.97 -2.61 -4.10
N ILE A 129 16.84 -3.90 -3.79
CA ILE A 129 16.45 -4.46 -2.48
C ILE A 129 17.57 -4.26 -1.45
N ILE A 130 17.22 -3.83 -0.24
CA ILE A 130 18.15 -3.88 0.89
C ILE A 130 18.11 -5.31 1.45
N THR A 131 19.26 -5.98 1.50
CA THR A 131 19.36 -7.33 2.09
C THR A 131 20.12 -7.25 3.40
N ASP A 132 19.48 -7.67 4.48
CA ASP A 132 20.12 -7.89 5.77
C ASP A 132 20.29 -9.40 6.04
N THR A 133 21.37 -9.76 6.74
CA THR A 133 21.71 -11.15 7.02
C THR A 133 21.60 -11.40 8.52
N LEU A 134 20.72 -12.33 8.89
CA LEU A 134 20.48 -12.71 10.28
C LEU A 134 20.88 -14.17 10.48
N LEU A 135 21.87 -14.39 11.33
CA LEU A 135 22.19 -15.73 11.83
C LEU A 135 21.24 -16.09 12.97
N VAL A 136 20.54 -17.22 12.84
CA VAL A 136 19.69 -17.79 13.89
C VAL A 136 20.37 -19.04 14.43
N GLU A 137 20.69 -19.05 15.72
CA GLU A 137 21.36 -20.16 16.41
C GLU A 137 20.58 -20.71 17.62
#